data_AF-A0A4P2PWL7-F1
#
_entry.id   AF-A0A4P2PWL7-F1
#
_cell.length_a   1.000
_cell.length_b   1.000
_cell.length_c   1.000
_cell.angle_alpha   90.00
_cell.angle_beta   90.00
_cell.angle_gamma   90.00
#
_symmetry.space_group_name_H-M   'P 1'
#
loop_
_entity.id
_entity.type
_entity.pdbx_description
1 polymer ?
#
loop_
_entity_poly.entity_id
_entity_poly.type
_entity_poly.pdbx_seq_one_letter_code
_entity_poly.pdbx_strand_id
1 'polypeptide(L)'
;METQESTSTIMKPGPMSKKEKIKNVLEMVSLSDYEELIKRTTELFDLEYNTVESHPNNIKAVIKYKTFTFREGLSLSSKTFMILHSLGHYYFISNAKRKKNTRYEYIYDKEGTDAPNLHLYKNLGEEPRVVTDKMRKDRIDFEVGANNFGIELLRHLGMEHLSPVVSIYQAGDVNYILDVTAHGKDAIVPTDYDYLDRYICNGLTYEEEPNDEDIFAPEEFSIHGTLDWPYLDHLKLEVHFF
;
A
#
# COMPACT_ATOMS: atom_id res chain seq x y z
N MET A 1 -42.80 -22.98 -45.09
CA MET A 1 -41.39 -22.83 -44.66
C MET A 1 -41.33 -21.58 -43.83
N GLU A 2 -41.49 -21.72 -42.52
CA GLU A 2 -41.24 -20.63 -41.57
C GLU A 2 -39.90 -20.92 -40.90
N THR A 3 -38.96 -20.01 -41.09
CA THR A 3 -37.63 -20.03 -40.48
C THR A 3 -37.76 -19.61 -39.02
N GLN A 4 -37.50 -20.53 -38.09
CA GLN A 4 -37.28 -20.20 -36.69
C GLN A 4 -35.89 -19.55 -36.55
N GLU A 5 -35.86 -18.28 -36.22
CA GLU A 5 -34.66 -17.60 -35.75
C GLU A 5 -34.33 -18.10 -34.33
N SER A 6 -33.19 -18.78 -34.19
CA SER A 6 -32.65 -19.15 -32.89
C SER A 6 -32.03 -17.92 -32.23
N THR A 7 -32.76 -17.31 -31.29
CA THR A 7 -32.19 -16.30 -30.40
C THR A 7 -31.28 -17.00 -29.38
N SER A 8 -29.99 -17.03 -29.70
CA SER A 8 -28.92 -17.33 -28.75
C SER A 8 -28.85 -16.20 -27.73
N THR A 9 -29.52 -16.37 -26.60
CA THR A 9 -29.38 -15.48 -25.43
C THR A 9 -27.98 -15.68 -24.85
N ILE A 10 -27.03 -14.83 -25.24
CA ILE A 10 -25.76 -14.70 -24.52
C ILE A 10 -26.13 -14.19 -23.12
N MET A 11 -26.14 -15.10 -22.14
CA MET A 11 -26.25 -14.71 -20.74
C MET A 11 -25.11 -13.76 -20.43
N LYS A 12 -25.43 -12.49 -20.17
CA LYS A 12 -24.49 -11.57 -19.55
C LYS A 12 -24.06 -12.21 -18.22
N PRO A 13 -22.76 -12.32 -17.92
CA PRO A 13 -22.30 -12.82 -16.63
C PRO A 13 -23.00 -12.01 -15.53
N GLY A 14 -23.61 -12.70 -14.58
CA GLY A 14 -24.20 -12.05 -13.41
C GLY A 14 -23.14 -11.27 -12.62
N PRO A 15 -23.55 -10.33 -11.74
CA PRO A 15 -22.59 -9.62 -10.91
C PRO A 15 -21.81 -10.62 -10.06
N MET A 16 -20.47 -10.57 -10.18
CA MET A 16 -19.55 -11.43 -9.42
C MET A 16 -19.78 -11.28 -7.92
N SER A 17 -19.84 -12.41 -7.20
CA SER A 17 -20.01 -12.40 -5.76
C SER A 17 -18.79 -11.81 -5.05
N LYS A 18 -18.98 -11.28 -3.84
CA LYS A 18 -17.90 -10.68 -3.04
C LYS A 18 -16.77 -11.67 -2.77
N LYS A 19 -17.10 -12.95 -2.53
CA LYS A 19 -16.12 -14.02 -2.33
C LYS A 19 -15.26 -14.27 -3.57
N GLU A 20 -15.88 -14.26 -4.75
CA GLU A 20 -15.16 -14.41 -6.02
C GLU A 20 -14.28 -13.19 -6.31
N LYS A 21 -14.73 -11.98 -5.98
CA LYS A 21 -13.91 -10.77 -6.06
C LYS A 21 -12.66 -10.89 -5.19
N ILE A 22 -12.82 -11.22 -3.91
CA ILE A 22 -11.70 -11.40 -2.98
C ILE A 22 -10.74 -12.46 -3.49
N LYS A 23 -11.25 -13.62 -3.93
CA LYS A 23 -10.42 -14.68 -4.51
C LYS A 23 -9.62 -14.17 -5.71
N ASN A 24 -10.26 -13.46 -6.63
CA ASN A 24 -9.60 -12.91 -7.79
C ASN A 24 -8.48 -11.94 -7.40
N VAL A 25 -8.69 -11.09 -6.38
CA VAL A 25 -7.64 -10.19 -5.86
C VAL A 25 -6.45 -10.97 -5.32
N LEU A 26 -6.70 -11.99 -4.49
CA LEU A 26 -5.65 -12.84 -3.89
C LEU A 26 -4.82 -13.59 -4.95
N GLU A 27 -5.40 -13.89 -6.11
CA GLU A 27 -4.80 -14.68 -7.19
C GLU A 27 -4.26 -13.82 -8.36
N MET A 28 -4.31 -12.47 -8.27
CA MET A 28 -3.87 -11.58 -9.37
C MET A 28 -2.39 -11.72 -9.74
N VAL A 29 -1.54 -12.05 -8.77
CA VAL A 29 -0.09 -12.14 -8.97
C VAL A 29 0.34 -13.58 -9.03
N SER A 30 0.99 -13.95 -10.14
CA SER A 30 1.59 -15.27 -10.29
C SER A 30 2.89 -15.40 -9.50
N LEU A 31 3.32 -16.63 -9.21
CA LEU A 31 4.61 -16.87 -8.57
C LEU A 31 5.78 -16.30 -9.40
N SER A 32 5.74 -16.48 -10.72
CA SER A 32 6.78 -15.98 -11.63
C SER A 32 6.87 -14.45 -11.62
N ASP A 33 5.72 -13.76 -11.57
CA ASP A 33 5.71 -12.30 -11.48
C ASP A 33 6.27 -11.81 -10.15
N TYR A 34 5.89 -12.47 -9.06
CA TYR A 34 6.38 -12.13 -7.73
C TYR A 34 7.90 -12.34 -7.62
N GLU A 35 8.42 -13.48 -8.10
CA GLU A 35 9.85 -13.77 -8.10
C GLU A 35 10.65 -12.77 -8.95
N GLU A 36 10.14 -12.38 -10.12
CA GLU A 36 10.78 -11.35 -10.94
C GLU A 36 10.76 -9.99 -10.25
N LEU A 37 9.64 -9.60 -9.62
CA LEU A 37 9.57 -8.34 -8.85
C LEU A 37 10.63 -8.32 -7.75
N ILE A 38 10.68 -9.38 -6.94
CA ILE A 38 11.64 -9.54 -5.83
C ILE A 38 13.07 -9.43 -6.34
N LYS A 39 13.40 -10.14 -7.43
CA LYS A 39 14.72 -10.08 -8.05
C LYS A 39 15.08 -8.65 -8.46
N ARG A 40 14.19 -7.98 -9.18
CA ARG A 40 14.42 -6.61 -9.68
C ARG A 40 14.61 -5.60 -8.57
N THR A 41 13.79 -5.68 -7.53
CA THR A 41 13.87 -4.76 -6.40
C THR A 41 15.08 -5.05 -5.52
N THR A 42 15.49 -6.31 -5.34
CA THR A 42 16.79 -6.66 -4.74
C THR A 42 17.95 -6.09 -5.56
N GLU A 43 17.96 -6.25 -6.89
CA GLU A 43 19.03 -5.72 -7.74
C GLU A 43 19.13 -4.19 -7.72
N LEU A 44 17.99 -3.48 -7.68
CA LEU A 44 17.95 -2.02 -7.70
C LEU A 44 18.26 -1.38 -6.35
N PHE A 45 17.79 -1.99 -5.27
CA PHE A 45 17.72 -1.35 -3.96
C PHE A 45 18.44 -2.13 -2.86
N ASP A 46 18.94 -3.33 -3.16
CA ASP A 46 19.60 -4.23 -2.22
C ASP A 46 18.65 -4.62 -1.07
N LEU A 47 17.42 -5.00 -1.45
CA LEU A 47 16.37 -5.40 -0.51
C LEU A 47 16.50 -6.87 -0.12
N GLU A 48 16.17 -7.13 1.15
CA GLU A 48 16.11 -8.45 1.75
C GLU A 48 14.66 -8.85 2.03
N TYR A 49 14.32 -10.10 1.72
CA TYR A 49 12.96 -10.62 1.84
C TYR A 49 12.94 -11.87 2.72
N ASN A 50 12.21 -11.79 3.83
CA ASN A 50 12.11 -12.82 4.85
C ASN A 50 10.66 -13.26 5.02
N THR A 51 10.48 -14.51 5.47
CA THR A 51 9.17 -15.04 5.88
C THR A 51 9.28 -15.64 7.27
N VAL A 52 8.28 -15.38 8.11
CA VAL A 52 8.16 -15.91 9.48
C VAL A 52 6.77 -16.51 9.71
N GLU A 53 6.66 -17.48 10.61
CA GLU A 53 5.37 -18.10 10.95
C GLU A 53 4.35 -17.08 11.46
N SER A 54 4.77 -16.18 12.35
CA SER A 54 3.90 -15.13 12.90
C SER A 54 4.68 -13.91 13.36
N HIS A 55 3.98 -12.78 13.42
CA HIS A 55 4.41 -11.57 14.12
C HIS A 55 3.50 -11.32 15.34
N PRO A 56 3.97 -10.57 16.35
CA PRO A 56 3.10 -10.08 17.42
C PRO A 56 1.92 -9.27 16.88
N ASN A 57 0.81 -9.22 17.62
CA ASN A 57 -0.36 -8.37 17.33
C ASN A 57 -0.98 -8.59 15.93
N ASN A 58 -0.91 -9.80 15.38
CA ASN A 58 -1.44 -10.17 14.07
C ASN A 58 -0.85 -9.39 12.89
N ILE A 59 0.31 -8.75 13.04
CA ILE A 59 0.99 -8.06 11.95
C ILE A 59 1.24 -9.04 10.80
N LYS A 60 0.90 -8.60 9.58
CA LYS A 60 1.12 -9.33 8.33
C LYS A 60 2.53 -9.10 7.80
N ALA A 61 3.04 -7.88 7.88
CA ALA A 61 4.40 -7.58 7.44
C ALA A 61 5.05 -6.49 8.31
N VAL A 62 6.35 -6.65 8.54
CA VAL A 62 7.22 -5.66 9.17
C VAL A 62 8.30 -5.29 8.17
N ILE A 63 8.30 -4.03 7.72
CA ILE A 63 9.33 -3.48 6.83
C ILE A 63 10.20 -2.53 7.64
N LYS A 64 11.48 -2.85 7.72
CA LYS A 64 12.50 -2.03 8.39
C LYS A 64 13.58 -1.73 7.39
N TYR A 65 13.64 -0.49 6.94
CA TYR A 65 14.63 -0.06 5.95
C TYR A 65 14.61 -0.98 4.71
N LYS A 66 15.70 -1.69 4.42
CA LYS A 66 15.81 -2.60 3.28
C LYS A 66 15.29 -4.01 3.52
N THR A 67 14.85 -4.33 4.74
CA THR A 67 14.43 -5.68 5.11
C THR A 67 12.90 -5.75 5.21
N PHE A 68 12.31 -6.60 4.38
CA PHE A 68 10.88 -6.89 4.33
C PHE A 68 10.63 -8.26 4.93
N THR A 69 9.92 -8.33 6.06
CA THR A 69 9.58 -9.59 6.71
C THR A 69 8.07 -9.82 6.65
N PHE A 70 7.65 -10.90 6.01
CA PHE A 70 6.24 -11.26 5.85
C PHE A 70 5.85 -12.42 6.75
N ARG A 71 4.60 -12.42 7.21
CA ARG A 71 3.96 -13.60 7.79
C ARG A 71 3.72 -14.66 6.70
N GLU A 72 3.81 -15.93 7.09
CA GLU A 72 3.32 -17.04 6.28
C GLU A 72 1.81 -16.90 5.94
N GLY A 73 1.41 -17.48 4.81
CA GLY A 73 0.01 -17.51 4.37
C GLY A 73 -0.53 -16.22 3.72
N LEU A 74 0.30 -15.18 3.56
CA LEU A 74 -0.09 -14.00 2.76
C LEU A 74 -0.09 -14.30 1.27
N SER A 75 -1.07 -13.75 0.55
CA SER A 75 -1.13 -13.84 -0.90
C SER A 75 0.02 -13.09 -1.56
N LEU A 76 0.41 -13.51 -2.76
CA LEU A 76 1.44 -12.83 -3.54
C LEU A 76 0.99 -11.43 -3.96
N SER A 77 -0.31 -11.24 -4.20
CA SER A 77 -0.90 -9.92 -4.47
C SER A 77 -0.70 -8.96 -3.31
N SER A 78 -1.02 -9.40 -2.08
CA SER A 78 -0.83 -8.58 -0.88
C SER A 78 0.64 -8.25 -0.66
N LYS A 79 1.55 -9.23 -0.80
CA LYS A 79 2.99 -8.97 -0.69
C LYS A 79 3.48 -7.99 -1.76
N THR A 80 3.01 -8.13 -2.99
CA THR A 80 3.36 -7.23 -4.11
C THR A 80 2.93 -5.79 -3.81
N PHE A 81 1.68 -5.60 -3.37
CA PHE A 81 1.20 -4.29 -2.94
C PHE A 81 2.06 -3.71 -1.81
N MET A 82 2.31 -4.48 -0.73
CA MET A 82 3.10 -4.03 0.42
C MET A 82 4.52 -3.59 0.03
N ILE A 83 5.17 -4.29 -0.91
CA ILE A 83 6.51 -3.93 -1.40
C ILE A 83 6.46 -2.59 -2.13
N LEU A 84 5.60 -2.49 -3.13
CA LEU A 84 5.49 -1.29 -3.98
C LEU A 84 5.10 -0.06 -3.17
N HIS A 85 4.12 -0.24 -2.28
CA HIS A 85 3.61 0.82 -1.42
C HIS A 85 4.66 1.30 -0.40
N SER A 86 5.39 0.38 0.25
CA SER A 86 6.46 0.76 1.19
C SER A 86 7.60 1.52 0.49
N LEU A 87 7.99 1.11 -0.72
CA LEU A 87 8.96 1.85 -1.51
C LEU A 87 8.41 3.22 -1.93
N GLY A 88 7.11 3.32 -2.16
CA GLY A 88 6.40 4.58 -2.37
C GLY A 88 6.48 5.52 -1.17
N HIS A 89 6.31 5.02 0.07
CA HIS A 89 6.54 5.82 1.28
C HIS A 89 7.98 6.34 1.35
N TYR A 90 8.96 5.48 1.07
CA TYR A 90 10.37 5.88 1.08
C TYR A 90 10.67 6.95 0.02
N TYR A 91 10.07 6.83 -1.16
CA TYR A 91 10.15 7.86 -2.19
C TYR A 91 9.57 9.18 -1.72
N PHE A 92 8.33 9.13 -1.21
CA PHE A 92 7.63 10.31 -0.74
C PHE A 92 8.47 11.07 0.30
N ILE A 93 8.99 10.36 1.30
CA ILE A 93 9.80 10.93 2.38
C ILE A 93 11.10 11.53 1.82
N SER A 94 11.77 10.81 0.91
CA SER A 94 12.99 11.29 0.25
C SER A 94 12.74 12.55 -0.57
N ASN A 95 11.62 12.60 -1.31
CA ASN A 95 11.25 13.75 -2.13
C ASN A 95 10.85 14.95 -1.26
N ALA A 96 10.06 14.72 -0.21
CA ALA A 96 9.68 15.76 0.75
C ALA A 96 10.92 16.43 1.35
N LYS A 97 11.91 15.65 1.79
CA LYS A 97 13.20 16.18 2.25
C LYS A 97 13.90 16.99 1.16
N ARG A 98 14.01 16.45 -0.06
CA ARG A 98 14.69 17.12 -1.18
C ARG A 98 14.05 18.47 -1.52
N LYS A 99 12.72 18.55 -1.47
CA LYS A 99 11.93 19.77 -1.66
C LYS A 99 11.88 20.66 -0.41
N LYS A 100 12.49 20.24 0.70
CA LYS A 100 12.43 20.91 2.02
C LYS A 100 11.00 21.13 2.52
N ASN A 101 10.12 20.17 2.21
CA ASN A 101 8.73 20.19 2.61
C ASN A 101 8.55 19.45 3.95
N THR A 102 8.33 20.21 5.02
CA THR A 102 8.18 19.70 6.38
C THR A 102 6.72 19.35 6.74
N ARG A 103 5.75 19.61 5.84
CA ARG A 103 4.31 19.42 6.08
C ARG A 103 3.96 18.01 6.55
N TYR A 104 4.66 17.01 6.03
CA TYR A 104 4.38 15.58 6.23
C TYR A 104 5.23 14.94 7.33
N GLU A 105 6.20 15.66 7.92
CA GLU A 105 7.13 15.09 8.89
C GLU A 105 6.40 14.43 10.07
N TYR A 106 5.29 15.00 10.56
CA TYR A 106 4.51 14.40 11.64
C TYR A 106 3.97 12.98 11.35
N ILE A 107 3.90 12.57 10.07
CA ILE A 107 3.46 11.23 9.66
C ILE A 107 4.54 10.18 9.97
N TYR A 108 5.81 10.51 9.78
CA TYR A 108 6.93 9.56 9.79
C TYR A 108 8.07 9.91 10.76
N ASP A 109 8.20 11.18 11.12
CA ASP A 109 9.19 11.73 12.04
C ASP A 109 8.62 11.84 13.47
N LYS A 110 9.52 11.69 14.44
CA LYS A 110 9.27 11.79 15.88
C LYS A 110 10.52 12.37 16.54
N GLU A 111 10.61 13.69 16.59
CA GLU A 111 11.41 14.28 17.65
C GLU A 111 10.83 13.84 19.02
N GLY A 112 11.59 13.07 19.79
CA GLY A 112 11.36 12.87 21.23
C GLY A 112 10.51 11.67 21.68
N THR A 113 10.26 10.64 20.85
CA THR A 113 9.69 9.37 21.36
C THR A 113 10.39 8.15 20.75
N ASP A 114 10.62 7.11 21.57
CA ASP A 114 11.39 5.89 21.23
C ASP A 114 10.78 4.98 20.13
N ALA A 115 9.76 5.43 19.39
CA ALA A 115 9.05 4.56 18.43
C ALA A 115 8.36 5.37 17.30
N PRO A 116 8.81 5.34 16.03
CA PRO A 116 8.24 6.12 14.91
C PRO A 116 6.70 5.97 14.74
N ASN A 117 6.03 6.99 14.19
CA ASN A 117 4.56 7.12 14.09
C ASN A 117 3.87 6.12 13.14
N LEU A 118 4.61 5.17 12.57
CA LEU A 118 4.01 3.99 11.92
C LEU A 118 3.53 2.93 12.94
N HIS A 119 3.74 3.18 14.23
CA HIS A 119 3.19 2.40 15.34
C HIS A 119 1.96 3.04 16.01
N LEU A 120 1.08 3.72 15.27
CA LEU A 120 -0.13 4.36 15.82
C LEU A 120 -0.98 3.43 16.70
N TYR A 121 -0.98 2.12 16.40
CA TYR A 121 -1.69 1.10 17.17
C TYR A 121 -1.05 0.75 18.54
N LYS A 122 0.24 1.05 18.77
CA LYS A 122 0.95 0.68 20.03
C LYS A 122 0.50 1.53 21.22
N ASN A 123 -0.16 2.66 21.01
CA ASN A 123 -0.79 3.46 22.06
C ASN A 123 -2.15 2.85 22.47
N LEU A 124 -2.09 1.60 22.94
CA LEU A 124 -3.22 0.85 23.46
C LEU A 124 -3.88 1.61 24.64
N GLY A 125 -5.02 2.26 24.38
CA GLY A 125 -5.84 2.91 25.41
C GLY A 125 -5.96 4.43 25.34
N GLU A 126 -5.36 5.09 24.33
CA GLU A 126 -5.66 6.50 24.06
C GLU A 126 -7.01 6.62 23.35
N GLU A 127 -7.81 7.62 23.75
CA GLU A 127 -9.08 7.97 23.10
C GLU A 127 -8.90 8.18 21.59
N PRO A 128 -9.92 7.86 20.76
CA PRO A 128 -9.91 8.10 19.32
C PRO A 128 -9.36 9.49 18.97
N ARG A 129 -8.39 9.57 18.05
CA ARG A 129 -7.86 10.86 17.63
C ARG A 129 -8.87 11.53 16.70
N VAL A 130 -9.11 12.82 16.91
CA VAL A 130 -9.90 13.63 15.96
C VAL A 130 -9.09 13.77 14.68
N VAL A 131 -9.52 13.09 13.61
CA VAL A 131 -8.97 13.27 12.27
C VAL A 131 -9.45 14.60 11.74
N THR A 132 -8.57 15.60 11.77
CA THR A 132 -8.86 16.91 11.15
C THR A 132 -8.85 16.80 9.63
N ASP A 133 -9.52 17.74 8.94
CA ASP A 133 -9.48 17.78 7.47
C ASP A 133 -8.05 17.86 6.93
N LYS A 134 -7.18 18.64 7.58
CA LYS A 134 -5.76 18.70 7.21
C LYS A 134 -5.11 17.33 7.28
N MET A 135 -5.29 16.61 8.39
CA MET A 135 -4.72 15.27 8.54
C MET A 135 -5.27 14.29 7.52
N ARG A 136 -6.59 14.36 7.24
CA ARG A 136 -7.22 13.54 6.21
C ARG A 136 -6.56 13.78 4.85
N LYS A 137 -6.43 15.04 4.43
CA LYS A 137 -5.80 15.42 3.16
C LYS A 137 -4.35 14.96 3.08
N ASP A 138 -3.56 15.27 4.10
CA ASP A 138 -2.14 14.91 4.14
C ASP A 138 -1.92 13.38 4.07
N ARG A 139 -2.81 12.60 4.70
CA ARG A 139 -2.77 11.12 4.63
C ARG A 139 -3.14 10.62 3.24
N ILE A 140 -4.18 11.18 2.61
CA ILE A 140 -4.55 10.85 1.23
C ILE A 140 -3.39 11.12 0.29
N ASP A 141 -2.78 12.31 0.36
CA ASP A 141 -1.62 12.68 -0.45
C ASP A 141 -0.48 11.67 -0.28
N PHE A 142 -0.21 11.26 0.97
CA PHE A 142 0.83 10.30 1.31
C PHE A 142 0.61 8.93 0.66
N GLU A 143 -0.59 8.35 0.83
CA GLU A 143 -0.88 7.02 0.31
C GLU A 143 -1.03 7.01 -1.22
N VAL A 144 -1.68 8.02 -1.80
CA VAL A 144 -1.82 8.15 -3.26
C VAL A 144 -0.46 8.38 -3.90
N GLY A 145 0.39 9.24 -3.34
CA GLY A 145 1.74 9.47 -3.82
C GLY A 145 2.60 8.20 -3.79
N ALA A 146 2.48 7.40 -2.72
CA ALA A 146 3.17 6.13 -2.61
C ALA A 146 2.70 5.11 -3.66
N ASN A 147 1.39 5.03 -3.90
CA ASN A 147 0.82 4.15 -4.92
C ASN A 147 1.21 4.57 -6.34
N ASN A 148 1.21 5.87 -6.63
CA ASN A 148 1.68 6.39 -7.92
C ASN A 148 3.16 6.06 -8.18
N PHE A 149 4.02 6.15 -7.15
CA PHE A 149 5.39 5.66 -7.26
C PHE A 149 5.46 4.17 -7.57
N GLY A 150 4.65 3.35 -6.89
CA GLY A 150 4.58 1.92 -7.16
C GLY A 150 4.24 1.60 -8.62
N ILE A 151 3.30 2.34 -9.21
CA ILE A 151 2.90 2.20 -10.61
C ILE A 151 4.04 2.61 -11.56
N GLU A 152 4.70 3.74 -11.33
CA GLU A 152 5.84 4.16 -12.15
C GLU A 152 7.05 3.23 -12.02
N LEU A 153 7.29 2.68 -10.82
CA LEU A 153 8.32 1.67 -10.62
C LEU A 153 8.02 0.42 -11.44
N LEU A 154 6.77 -0.07 -11.44
CA LEU A 154 6.38 -1.21 -12.26
C LEU A 154 6.59 -0.93 -13.75
N ARG A 155 6.25 0.27 -14.23
CA ARG A 155 6.52 0.67 -15.62
C ARG A 155 8.02 0.65 -15.93
N HIS A 156 8.84 1.20 -15.03
CA HIS A 156 10.30 1.20 -15.17
C HIS A 156 10.88 -0.22 -15.22
N LEU A 157 10.33 -1.14 -14.43
CA LEU A 157 10.74 -2.54 -14.40
C LEU A 157 10.25 -3.37 -15.60
N GLY A 158 9.39 -2.80 -16.46
CA GLY A 158 8.72 -3.55 -17.54
C GLY A 158 7.65 -4.52 -17.03
N MET A 159 7.06 -4.23 -15.86
CA MET A 159 6.07 -5.06 -15.16
C MET A 159 4.73 -4.33 -14.98
N GLU A 160 4.37 -3.45 -15.93
CA GLU A 160 3.16 -2.61 -15.87
C GLU A 160 1.85 -3.44 -15.79
N HIS A 161 1.87 -4.70 -16.21
CA HIS A 161 0.74 -5.62 -16.04
C HIS A 161 0.36 -5.88 -14.57
N LEU A 162 1.25 -5.57 -13.62
CA LEU A 162 0.97 -5.64 -12.18
C LEU A 162 0.36 -4.36 -11.60
N SER A 163 0.31 -3.25 -12.35
CA SER A 163 -0.27 -1.98 -11.87
C SER A 163 -1.71 -2.10 -11.37
N PRO A 164 -2.58 -2.98 -11.93
CA PRO A 164 -3.92 -3.21 -11.37
C PRO A 164 -3.92 -3.66 -9.90
N VAL A 165 -2.86 -4.29 -9.41
CA VAL A 165 -2.72 -4.65 -7.99
C VAL A 165 -2.62 -3.39 -7.12
N VAL A 166 -1.91 -2.35 -7.57
CA VAL A 166 -1.84 -1.10 -6.82
C VAL A 166 -3.17 -0.37 -6.87
N SER A 167 -3.76 -0.25 -8.07
CA SER A 167 -5.02 0.47 -8.26
C SER A 167 -6.18 -0.13 -7.48
N ILE A 168 -6.27 -1.45 -7.34
CA ILE A 168 -7.37 -2.09 -6.62
C ILE A 168 -7.28 -1.88 -5.10
N TYR A 169 -6.06 -1.76 -4.54
CA TYR A 169 -5.85 -1.55 -3.11
C TYR A 169 -5.99 -0.07 -2.71
N GLN A 170 -5.69 0.87 -3.61
CA GLN A 170 -5.55 2.30 -3.32
C GLN A 170 -6.68 2.90 -2.46
N ALA A 171 -7.95 2.74 -2.87
CA ALA A 171 -9.05 3.32 -2.12
C ALA A 171 -9.25 2.66 -0.74
N GLY A 172 -9.05 1.35 -0.66
CA GLY A 172 -9.15 0.62 0.59
C GLY A 172 -8.03 0.97 1.56
N ASP A 173 -6.81 1.16 1.05
CA ASP A 173 -5.64 1.55 1.83
C ASP A 173 -5.75 2.97 2.41
N VAL A 174 -6.22 3.93 1.60
CA VAL A 174 -6.57 5.29 2.07
C VAL A 174 -7.60 5.24 3.20
N ASN A 175 -8.69 4.49 3.02
CA ASN A 175 -9.72 4.40 4.05
C ASN A 175 -9.20 3.67 5.30
N TYR A 176 -8.35 2.65 5.11
CA TYR A 176 -7.73 1.93 6.21
C TYR A 176 -6.83 2.83 7.06
N ILE A 177 -5.96 3.65 6.47
CA ILE A 177 -5.09 4.52 7.26
C ILE A 177 -5.86 5.62 7.99
N LEU A 178 -6.97 6.11 7.42
CA LEU A 178 -7.87 7.05 8.08
C LEU A 178 -8.57 6.40 9.27
N ASP A 179 -9.09 5.17 9.09
CA ASP A 179 -9.68 4.37 10.17
C ASP A 179 -8.65 4.09 11.27
N VAL A 180 -7.41 3.73 10.94
CA VAL A 180 -6.32 3.51 11.91
C VAL A 180 -5.96 4.82 12.62
N THR A 181 -5.98 5.96 11.91
CA THR A 181 -5.72 7.25 12.53
C THR A 181 -6.82 7.63 13.52
N ALA A 182 -8.08 7.36 13.18
CA ALA A 182 -9.24 7.67 14.02
C ALA A 182 -9.38 6.69 15.20
N HIS A 183 -9.29 5.39 14.93
CA HIS A 183 -9.72 4.31 15.83
C HIS A 183 -8.57 3.40 16.29
N GLY A 184 -7.34 3.66 15.84
CA GLY A 184 -6.17 2.88 16.22
C GLY A 184 -6.35 1.39 15.93
N LYS A 185 -6.24 0.58 16.98
CA LYS A 185 -6.32 -0.88 16.88
C LYS A 185 -7.69 -1.41 16.43
N ASP A 186 -8.77 -0.67 16.64
CA ASP A 186 -10.13 -1.16 16.35
C ASP A 186 -10.41 -1.16 14.83
N ALA A 187 -9.57 -0.47 14.06
CA ALA A 187 -9.53 -0.55 12.60
C ALA A 187 -8.82 -1.83 12.08
N ILE A 188 -8.00 -2.48 12.92
CA ILE A 188 -7.20 -3.63 12.53
C ILE A 188 -8.08 -4.89 12.46
N VAL A 189 -7.96 -5.61 11.35
CA VAL A 189 -8.68 -6.87 11.09
C VAL A 189 -7.70 -8.06 11.11
N PRO A 190 -8.14 -9.27 11.52
CA PRO A 190 -7.21 -10.35 11.85
C PRO A 190 -6.61 -11.08 10.63
N THR A 191 -7.28 -11.04 9.48
CA THR A 191 -6.85 -11.78 8.29
C THR A 191 -6.73 -10.91 7.04
N ASP A 192 -6.02 -11.42 6.05
CA ASP A 192 -5.95 -10.80 4.71
C ASP A 192 -7.33 -10.79 4.04
N TYR A 193 -8.10 -11.87 4.26
CA TYR A 193 -9.48 -11.96 3.79
C TYR A 193 -10.38 -10.87 4.38
N ASP A 194 -10.31 -10.62 5.70
CA ASP A 194 -11.12 -9.60 6.35
C ASP A 194 -10.75 -8.18 5.89
N TYR A 195 -9.47 -7.95 5.62
CA TYR A 195 -9.00 -6.68 5.05
C TYR A 195 -9.55 -6.47 3.64
N LEU A 196 -9.44 -7.49 2.80
CA LEU A 196 -10.00 -7.46 1.45
C LEU A 196 -11.52 -7.29 1.47
N ASP A 197 -12.23 -7.94 2.39
CA ASP A 197 -13.68 -7.82 2.49
C ASP A 197 -14.13 -6.42 2.95
N ARG A 198 -13.45 -5.87 3.97
CA ARG A 198 -13.81 -4.60 4.60
C ARG A 198 -13.38 -3.40 3.75
N TYR A 199 -12.14 -3.39 3.24
CA TYR A 199 -11.53 -2.21 2.65
C TYR A 199 -11.43 -2.26 1.13
N ILE A 200 -11.07 -3.40 0.55
CA ILE A 200 -10.76 -3.48 -0.90
C ILE A 200 -12.02 -3.79 -1.73
N CYS A 201 -12.76 -4.84 -1.36
CA CYS A 201 -13.88 -5.38 -2.12
C CYS A 201 -15.24 -4.80 -1.71
N ASN A 202 -15.25 -3.76 -0.86
CA ASN A 202 -16.46 -3.11 -0.37
C ASN A 202 -16.89 -1.88 -1.19
N GLY A 203 -16.18 -1.57 -2.28
CA GLY A 203 -16.52 -0.45 -3.15
C GLY A 203 -16.24 0.91 -2.51
N LEU A 204 -15.25 0.98 -1.62
CA LEU A 204 -14.82 2.23 -1.01
C LEU A 204 -14.25 3.18 -2.07
N THR A 205 -14.43 4.47 -1.84
CA THR A 205 -13.84 5.55 -2.61
C THR A 205 -13.18 6.53 -1.65
N TYR A 206 -12.41 7.46 -2.19
CA TYR A 206 -11.94 8.63 -1.46
C TYR A 206 -12.07 9.84 -2.38
N GLU A 207 -12.14 11.03 -1.79
CA GLU A 207 -12.10 12.27 -2.55
C GLU A 207 -10.65 12.54 -2.92
N GLU A 208 -10.35 12.62 -4.22
CA GLU A 208 -9.03 13.01 -4.69
C GLU A 208 -8.74 14.44 -4.25
N GLU A 209 -7.60 14.63 -3.61
CA GLU A 209 -7.13 15.95 -3.20
C GLU A 209 -6.20 16.53 -4.27
N PRO A 210 -6.20 17.85 -4.47
CA PRO A 210 -5.23 18.50 -5.34
C PRO A 210 -3.79 18.21 -4.87
N ASN A 211 -2.92 17.78 -5.79
CA ASN A 211 -1.49 17.58 -5.53
C ASN A 211 -0.74 18.92 -5.51
N ASP A 212 -1.19 19.86 -4.67
CA ASP A 212 -0.70 21.24 -4.63
C ASP A 212 0.81 21.35 -4.29
N GLU A 213 1.37 20.31 -3.68
CA GLU A 213 2.75 20.24 -3.20
C GLU A 213 3.67 19.47 -4.17
N ASP A 214 3.15 19.03 -5.33
CA ASP A 214 3.86 18.24 -6.35
C ASP A 214 4.66 17.07 -5.76
N ILE A 215 4.09 16.36 -4.79
CA ILE A 215 4.87 15.40 -3.99
C ILE A 215 5.18 14.15 -4.81
N PHE A 216 4.25 13.79 -5.68
CA PHE A 216 4.50 12.87 -6.77
C PHE A 216 4.19 13.56 -8.09
N ALA A 217 5.20 13.73 -8.94
CA ALA A 217 5.06 14.17 -10.31
C ALA A 217 5.65 13.05 -11.20
N PRO A 218 4.85 12.35 -12.02
CA PRO A 218 5.34 11.27 -12.88
C PRO A 218 6.53 11.67 -13.76
N GLU A 219 6.53 12.91 -14.25
CA GLU A 219 7.59 13.50 -15.06
C GLU A 219 8.92 13.71 -14.30
N GLU A 220 8.88 13.77 -12.97
CA GLU A 220 10.07 13.85 -12.10
C GLU A 220 10.56 12.47 -11.67
N PHE A 221 9.87 11.39 -12.06
CA PHE A 221 10.26 10.04 -11.69
C PHE A 221 11.63 9.69 -12.28
N SER A 222 12.53 9.30 -11.38
CA SER A 222 13.81 8.67 -11.69
C SER A 222 13.92 7.45 -10.79
N ILE A 223 14.72 6.44 -11.17
CA ILE A 223 15.10 5.38 -10.24
C ILE A 223 16.38 5.74 -9.48
N HIS A 224 17.27 6.51 -10.12
CA HIS A 224 18.58 6.86 -9.59
C HIS A 224 18.49 8.10 -8.70
N GLY A 225 19.04 8.01 -7.49
CA GLY A 225 19.04 9.12 -6.51
C GLY A 225 17.67 9.43 -5.91
N THR A 226 16.72 8.51 -6.10
CA THR A 226 15.30 8.71 -5.79
C THR A 226 14.96 8.36 -4.36
N LEU A 227 15.58 7.30 -3.83
CA LEU A 227 15.49 6.92 -2.43
C LEU A 227 16.75 7.40 -1.70
N ASP A 228 16.59 8.31 -0.75
CA ASP A 228 17.69 8.81 0.09
C ASP A 228 17.94 7.82 1.23
N TRP A 229 18.61 6.72 0.89
CA TRP A 229 18.90 5.63 1.83
C TRP A 229 19.60 6.08 3.13
N PRO A 230 20.61 6.97 3.10
CA PRO A 230 21.20 7.50 4.34
C PRO A 230 20.20 8.23 5.23
N TYR A 231 19.27 8.99 4.64
CA TYR A 231 18.22 9.67 5.41
C TYR A 231 17.18 8.72 5.96
N LEU A 232 16.73 7.75 5.14
CA LEU A 232 15.76 6.75 5.57
C LEU A 232 16.29 5.88 6.71
N ASP A 233 17.59 5.55 6.69
CA ASP A 233 18.27 4.86 7.79
C ASP A 233 18.32 5.72 9.06
N HIS A 234 18.63 7.01 8.93
CA HIS A 234 18.62 7.95 10.06
C HIS A 234 17.26 8.02 10.76
N LEU A 235 16.16 8.00 10.01
CA LEU A 235 14.79 8.01 10.53
C LEU A 235 14.40 6.69 11.24
N LYS A 236 15.13 5.59 11.00
CA LYS A 236 14.84 4.26 11.57
C LYS A 236 13.38 3.83 11.40
N LEU A 237 12.83 4.09 10.21
CA LEU A 237 11.42 3.82 9.91
C LEU A 237 11.09 2.34 10.01
N GLU A 238 9.91 2.04 10.57
CA GLU A 238 9.37 0.69 10.68
C GLU A 238 7.89 0.71 10.25
N VAL A 239 7.59 0.16 9.07
CA VAL A 239 6.22 0.10 8.51
C VAL A 239 5.57 -1.23 8.89
N HIS A 240 4.34 -1.17 9.43
CA HIS A 240 3.56 -2.33 9.83
C HIS A 240 2.29 -2.45 9.00
N PHE A 241 2.11 -3.60 8.36
CA PHE A 241 0.83 -3.96 7.73
C PHE A 241 0.08 -4.94 8.62
N PHE A 242 -1.19 -4.69 8.88
CA PHE A 242 -2.06 -5.57 9.69
C PHE A 242 -3.09 -6.32 8.87
#